data_AF-A0A318DKQ1-F1
#
_entry.id   AF-A0A318DKQ1-F1
#
_cell.length_a   1.000
_cell.length_b   1.000
_cell.length_c   1.000
_cell.angle_alpha   90.00
_cell.angle_beta   90.00
_cell.angle_gamma   90.00
#
_symmetry.space_group_name_H-M   'P 1'
#
loop_
_entity.id
_entity.type
_entity.pdbx_description
1 polymer ?
#
loop_
_entity_poly.entity_id
_entity_poly.type
_entity_poly.pdbx_seq_one_letter_code
_entity_poly.pdbx_strand_id
1 'polypeptide(L)' 'MSNPYTNENGGPAFPISIPGCGDNGAGGMTLRDYFAAKALQGICAHNDTWGIAKDEQIAAVAYALADALLKARES' A
#
# COMPACT_ATOMS: atom_id res chain seq x y z
N MET A 1 -8.35 14.94 20.13
CA MET A 1 -8.17 15.52 18.78
C MET A 1 -7.46 14.45 17.96
N SER A 2 -8.16 13.78 17.04
CA SER A 2 -7.54 12.83 16.12
C SER A 2 -6.56 13.60 15.25
N ASN A 3 -5.30 13.17 15.27
CA ASN A 3 -4.30 13.72 14.35
C ASN A 3 -4.73 13.35 12.93
N PRO A 4 -5.01 14.30 12.01
CA PRO A 4 -5.38 13.97 10.62
C PRO A 4 -4.24 13.25 9.88
N TYR A 5 -3.05 13.15 10.48
CA TYR A 5 -1.90 12.40 9.99
C TYR A 5 -1.88 10.91 10.37
N THR A 6 -2.87 10.37 11.10
CA THR A 6 -3.08 8.91 11.14
C THR A 6 -3.82 8.51 9.87
N ASN A 7 -3.13 8.64 8.74
CA ASN A 7 -3.60 8.13 7.47
C ASN A 7 -3.58 6.61 7.59
N GLU A 8 -4.76 6.01 7.72
CA GLU A 8 -5.04 4.56 7.73
C GLU A 8 -4.24 3.76 6.68
N ASN A 9 -3.82 4.41 5.60
CA ASN A 9 -3.04 3.84 4.51
C ASN A 9 -1.50 4.01 4.65
N GLY A 10 -1.01 4.44 5.83
CA GLY A 10 0.42 4.58 6.15
C GLY A 10 1.12 5.82 5.59
N GLY A 11 0.37 6.77 5.03
CA GLY A 11 0.88 8.00 4.41
C GLY A 11 1.40 7.81 2.98
N PRO A 12 2.06 8.81 2.38
CA PRO A 12 2.61 8.71 1.03
C PRO A 12 3.74 7.66 0.97
N ALA A 13 3.74 6.79 -0.03
CA ALA A 13 4.79 5.76 -0.21
C ALA A 13 6.17 6.37 -0.43
N PHE A 14 6.22 7.50 -1.13
CA PHE A 14 7.43 8.26 -1.41
C PHE A 14 7.20 9.71 -0.97
N PRO A 15 7.44 10.02 0.32
CA PRO A 15 7.21 11.38 0.83
C PRO A 15 8.16 12.36 0.15
N ILE A 16 7.60 13.41 -0.45
CA ILE A 16 8.33 14.57 -0.93
C ILE A 16 7.95 15.75 -0.05
N SER A 17 8.90 16.29 0.71
CA SER A 17 8.71 17.54 1.44
C SER A 17 9.17 18.70 0.56
N ILE A 18 8.21 19.43 -0.02
CA ILE A 18 8.49 20.67 -0.75
C ILE A 18 8.28 21.83 0.24
N PRO A 19 9.32 22.61 0.61
CA PRO A 19 9.15 23.70 1.55
C PRO A 19 8.05 24.69 1.10
N GLY A 20 7.06 24.95 1.95
CA GLY A 20 5.96 25.88 1.69
C GLY A 20 4.75 25.29 0.93
N CYS A 21 4.89 24.10 0.37
CA CYS A 21 3.77 23.30 -0.13
C CYS A 21 3.69 22.13 0.86
N GLY A 22 2.77 22.15 1.83
CA GLY A 22 2.74 21.17 2.92
C GLY A 22 2.88 19.71 2.42
N ASP A 23 3.13 18.77 3.34
CA ASP A 23 3.25 17.32 3.05
C ASP A 23 1.94 16.67 2.53
N ASN A 24 1.15 17.44 1.76
CA ASN A 24 0.04 17.09 0.91
C ASN A 24 0.53 16.20 -0.25
N GLY A 25 1.25 15.12 0.08
CA GLY A 25 1.96 14.19 -0.78
C GLY A 25 1.47 14.28 -2.20
N ALA A 26 2.25 14.98 -3.04
CA ALA A 26 1.85 15.40 -4.37
C ALA A 26 1.23 14.23 -5.16
N GLY A 27 -0.11 14.12 -5.13
CA GLY A 27 -0.93 13.14 -5.87
C GLY A 27 -0.40 11.70 -5.98
N GLY A 28 0.43 11.23 -5.06
CA GLY A 28 1.18 9.98 -5.18
C GLY A 28 0.44 8.75 -4.66
N MET A 29 1.06 7.57 -4.79
CA MET A 29 0.53 6.34 -4.16
C MET A 29 0.67 6.39 -2.63
N THR A 30 -0.32 5.83 -1.92
CA THR A 30 -0.19 5.59 -0.48
C THR A 30 0.77 4.44 -0.21
N LEU A 31 1.32 4.36 1.00
CA LEU A 31 2.20 3.27 1.42
C LEU A 31 1.47 1.91 1.33
N ARG A 32 0.17 1.90 1.64
CA ARG A 32 -0.71 0.75 1.42
C ARG A 32 -0.73 0.30 -0.04
N ASP A 33 -0.97 1.23 -0.97
CA ASP A 33 -1.01 0.90 -2.41
C ASP A 33 0.33 0.38 -2.91
N TYR A 34 1.43 0.95 -2.40
CA TYR A 34 2.77 0.47 -2.74
C TYR A 34 3.02 -0.96 -2.26
N PHE A 35 2.65 -1.29 -1.01
CA PHE A 35 2.78 -2.66 -0.50
C PHE A 35 1.86 -3.63 -1.24
N ALA A 36 0.63 -3.23 -1.55
CA ALA A 36 -0.29 -4.06 -2.33
C ALA A 36 0.28 -4.34 -3.73
N ALA A 37 0.84 -3.33 -4.41
CA ALA A 37 1.49 -3.51 -5.71
C ALA A 37 2.70 -4.46 -5.63
N LYS A 38 3.50 -4.39 -4.56
CA LYS A 38 4.61 -5.33 -4.33
C LYS A 38 4.15 -6.75 -4.08
N ALA A 39 3.09 -6.94 -3.29
CA ALA A 39 2.50 -8.25 -3.05
C ALA A 39 1.93 -8.83 -4.36
N LEU A 40 1.18 -8.02 -5.12
CA LEU A 40 0.63 -8.37 -6.42
C LEU A 40 1.73 -8.83 -7.38
N GLN A 41 2.84 -8.10 -7.47
CA GLN A 41 3.98 -8.48 -8.32
C GLN A 41 4.50 -9.88 -7.99
N GLY A 42 4.63 -10.21 -6.71
CA GLY A 42 5.07 -11.54 -6.27
C GLY A 42 4.05 -12.65 -6.56
N ILE A 43 2.77 -12.40 -6.26
CA ILE A 43 1.68 -13.36 -6.51
C ILE A 43 1.56 -13.66 -8.01
N CYS A 44 1.66 -12.64 -8.85
CA CYS A 44 1.59 -12.79 -10.30
C CYS A 44 2.82 -13.44 -10.95
N ALA A 45 3.99 -13.40 -10.29
CA ALA A 45 5.21 -13.99 -10.83
C ALA A 45 5.26 -15.52 -10.71
N HIS A 46 4.39 -16.13 -9.91
CA HIS A 46 4.39 -17.56 -9.68
C HIS A 46 3.45 -18.30 -10.65
N ASN A 47 3.97 -19.32 -11.34
CA ASN A 47 3.25 -20.02 -12.41
C ASN A 47 1.95 -20.70 -11.92
N ASP A 48 1.92 -21.17 -10.68
CA ASP A 48 0.73 -21.82 -10.11
C ASP A 48 -0.35 -20.85 -9.60
N THR A 49 -0.10 -19.54 -9.64
CA THR A 49 -1.07 -18.51 -9.21
C THR A 49 -1.55 -17.65 -10.37
N TRP A 50 -0.80 -17.61 -11.48
CA TRP A 50 -1.18 -16.89 -12.69
C TRP A 50 -2.34 -17.59 -13.42
N GLY A 51 -3.52 -16.97 -13.44
CA GLY A 51 -4.71 -17.45 -14.17
C GLY A 51 -5.54 -18.53 -13.48
N ILE A 52 -5.14 -19.00 -12.28
CA ILE A 52 -5.88 -19.98 -11.48
C ILE A 52 -6.82 -19.29 -10.47
N ALA A 53 -6.36 -18.19 -9.88
CA ALA A 53 -7.17 -17.37 -8.98
C ALA A 53 -7.92 -16.28 -9.76
N LYS A 54 -9.11 -15.90 -9.30
CA LYS A 54 -9.83 -14.76 -9.86
C LYS A 54 -9.11 -13.46 -9.51
N ASP A 55 -9.12 -12.49 -10.42
CA ASP A 55 -8.44 -11.20 -10.24
C ASP A 55 -8.83 -10.51 -8.92
N GLU A 56 -10.10 -10.60 -8.51
CA GLU A 56 -10.58 -10.03 -7.25
C GLU A 56 -9.96 -10.68 -6.01
N GLN A 57 -9.67 -11.99 -6.08
CA GLN A 57 -9.03 -12.72 -4.98
C GLN A 57 -7.56 -12.29 -4.83
N ILE A 58 -6.86 -12.12 -5.96
CA ILE A 58 -5.48 -11.66 -5.97
C ILE A 58 -5.39 -10.26 -5.39
N ALA A 59 -6.28 -9.36 -5.81
CA ALA A 59 -6.36 -8.00 -5.27
C ALA A 59 -6.65 -7.99 -3.76
N ALA A 60 -7.61 -8.79 -3.30
CA ALA A 60 -7.95 -8.88 -1.88
C ALA A 60 -6.77 -9.39 -1.02
N VAL A 61 -6.06 -10.42 -1.49
CA VAL A 61 -4.87 -10.94 -0.80
C VAL A 61 -3.74 -9.90 -0.76
N ALA A 62 -3.51 -9.19 -1.87
CA ALA A 62 -2.49 -8.14 -1.94
C ALA A 62 -2.74 -7.01 -0.93
N TYR A 63 -3.97 -6.53 -0.82
CA TYR A 63 -4.33 -5.49 0.17
C TYR A 63 -4.30 -6.01 1.61
N ALA A 64 -4.69 -7.27 1.85
CA ALA A 64 -4.59 -7.86 3.19
C ALA A 64 -3.12 -7.97 3.67
N LEU A 65 -2.20 -8.31 2.76
CA LEU A 65 -0.76 -8.29 3.05
C LEU A 65 -0.25 -6.87 3.31
N ALA A 66 -0.70 -5.88 2.54
CA ALA A 66 -0.35 -4.48 2.77
C ALA A 66 -0.78 -4.00 4.17
N ASP A 67 -2.01 -4.32 4.59
CA ASP A 67 -2.54 -3.96 5.90
C ASP A 67 -1.76 -4.64 7.04
N ALA A 68 -1.35 -5.90 6.85
CA ALA A 68 -0.49 -6.62 7.80
C ALA A 68 0.89 -5.96 7.97
N LEU A 69 1.49 -5.50 6.87
CA LEU A 69 2.78 -4.79 6.90
C LEU A 69 2.69 -3.42 7.57
N LEU A 70 1.59 -2.69 7.35
CA LEU A 70 1.33 -1.43 8.06
C LEU A 70 1.21 -1.66 9.56
N LYS A 71 0.43 -2.68 9.97
CA LYS A 71 0.29 -3.04 11.38
C LYS A 71 1.63 -3.44 12.02
N ALA A 72 2.45 -4.20 11.31
CA ALA A 72 3.78 -4.60 11.79
C ALA A 72 4.77 -3.43 11.91
N ARG A 73 4.50 -2.29 11.27
CA ARG A 73 5.30 -1.06 11.40
C ARG A 73 4.90 -0.24 12.64
N GLU A 74 3.66 -0.37 13.09
CA GLU A 74 3.13 0.36 14.26
C GLU A 74 3.45 -0.33 15.60
N SER A 75 4.03 -1.55 15.57
CA SER A 75 4.51 -2.31 16.72
C SER A 75 5.99 -2.09 17.00
#